data_AF-A0A401FW92-F1
#
_entry.id   AF-A0A401FW92-F1
#
_cell.length_a   1.000
_cell.length_b   1.000
_cell.length_c   1.000
_cell.angle_alpha   90.00
_cell.angle_beta   90.00
_cell.angle_gamma   90.00
#
_symmetry.space_group_name_H-M   'P 1'
#
loop_
_entity.id
_entity.type
_entity.pdbx_description
1 polymer ?
#
loop_
_entity_poly.entity_id
_entity_poly.type
_entity_poly.pdbx_seq_one_letter_code
_entity_poly.pdbx_strand_id
1 'polypeptide(L)'
;MNTDKIRLRIYLAIFTALLSLGILGFMFFENFSFVDAIYFSIVTMATVGYGDLHPQSDIGKLLALIMITGGVGTFLGVVASITDIFVNRREESLRHQKLNMVTGLFFSEMGNGLLKRLTRLDPEIERLHKILRISPKWSDADFNRANTALKGHRFATDSRRGDLPALREYLQNQATLLLRLIENPIIQEHENFTDLLRAIFHLRDELLNRSELTELIPPDRLHLEGDMVRIYKLLIFEWLRYMHYLRKNYGYLLSLAMRVNPFDPEANVIVGSK
;
A
#
# COMPACT_ATOMS: atom_id res chain seq x y z
N MET A 1 17.50 -5.29 -0.35
CA MET A 1 18.15 -4.43 0.67
C MET A 1 18.04 -3.00 0.17
N ASN A 2 17.40 -2.09 0.92
CA ASN A 2 16.93 -0.80 0.40
C ASN A 2 18.13 0.10 0.01
N THR A 3 18.32 0.34 -1.30
CA THR A 3 19.52 0.99 -1.88
C THR A 3 19.83 2.33 -1.21
N ASP A 4 18.81 3.08 -0.81
CA ASP A 4 18.94 4.38 -0.15
C ASP A 4 19.53 4.26 1.26
N LYS A 5 19.18 3.20 1.99
CA LYS A 5 19.77 2.91 3.30
C LYS A 5 21.24 2.49 3.18
N ILE A 6 21.61 1.81 2.09
CA ILE A 6 23.01 1.42 1.83
C ILE A 6 23.83 2.68 1.50
N ARG A 7 23.34 3.53 0.59
CA ARG A 7 23.98 4.81 0.23
C ARG A 7 24.20 5.69 1.46
N LEU A 8 23.16 5.87 2.30
CA LEU A 8 23.28 6.62 3.56
C LEU A 8 24.36 6.05 4.49
N ARG A 9 24.43 4.72 4.65
CA ARG A 9 25.44 4.07 5.49
C ARG A 9 26.86 4.31 4.98
N ILE A 10 27.06 4.26 3.66
CA ILE A 10 28.36 4.53 3.03
C ILE A 10 28.77 5.98 3.29
N TYR A 11 27.89 6.95 3.01
CA TYR A 11 28.19 8.36 3.26
C TYR A 11 28.47 8.65 4.74
N LEU A 12 27.69 8.06 5.66
CA LEU A 12 27.92 8.18 7.10
C LEU A 12 29.26 7.58 7.54
N ALA A 13 29.63 6.41 7.00
CA ALA A 13 30.90 5.77 7.33
C ALA A 13 32.10 6.61 6.89
N ILE A 14 32.06 7.17 5.67
CA ILE A 14 33.14 8.03 5.17
C ILE A 14 33.15 9.36 5.92
N PHE A 15 31.98 9.96 6.16
CA PHE A 15 31.86 11.22 6.93
C PHE A 15 32.45 11.07 8.33
N THR A 16 32.10 9.99 9.04
CA THR A 16 32.64 9.72 10.39
C THR A 16 34.14 9.44 10.37
N ALA A 17 34.64 8.70 9.38
CA ALA A 17 36.09 8.47 9.22
C ALA A 17 36.87 9.77 8.97
N LEU A 18 36.38 10.63 8.07
CA LEU A 18 36.96 11.95 7.80
C LEU A 18 36.90 12.85 9.03
N LEU A 19 35.76 12.86 9.73
CA LEU A 19 35.59 13.64 10.95
C LEU A 19 36.58 13.20 12.04
N SER A 20 36.74 11.88 12.27
CA SER A 20 37.74 11.36 13.21
C SER A 20 39.17 11.71 12.80
N LEU A 21 39.50 11.61 11.51
CA LEU A 21 40.81 12.01 10.99
C LEU A 21 41.07 13.50 11.20
N GLY A 22 40.08 14.36 10.93
CA GLY A 22 40.15 15.80 11.16
C GLY A 22 40.38 16.12 12.63
N ILE A 23 39.56 15.56 13.54
CA ILE A 23 39.67 15.80 14.98
C ILE A 23 41.08 15.44 15.48
N LEU A 24 41.54 14.22 15.20
CA LEU A 24 42.86 13.76 15.67
C LEU A 24 43.99 14.58 15.05
N GLY A 25 43.89 14.89 13.76
CA GLY A 25 44.92 15.65 13.07
C GLY A 25 45.03 17.10 13.55
N PHE A 26 43.91 17.80 13.77
CA PHE A 26 43.95 19.18 14.28
C PHE A 26 44.36 19.24 15.76
N MET A 27 44.01 18.24 16.57
CA MET A 27 44.53 18.15 17.94
C MET A 27 46.05 17.99 17.96
N PHE A 28 46.60 17.17 17.05
CA PHE A 28 48.04 16.86 17.06
C PHE A 28 48.91 17.92 16.36
N PHE A 29 48.46 18.43 15.20
CA PHE A 29 49.26 19.34 14.37
C PHE A 29 48.95 20.83 14.60
N GLU A 30 47.75 21.16 15.10
CA GLU A 30 47.33 22.56 15.34
C GLU A 30 47.12 22.86 16.84
N ASN A 31 47.34 21.88 17.73
CA ASN A 31 47.10 21.97 19.17
C ASN A 31 45.66 22.43 19.53
N PHE A 32 44.69 22.17 18.66
CA PHE A 32 43.30 22.47 18.97
C PHE A 32 42.84 21.64 20.16
N SER A 33 42.03 22.22 21.04
CA SER A 33 41.32 21.43 22.04
C SER A 33 40.40 20.42 21.33
N PHE A 34 40.01 19.34 22.00
CA PHE A 34 39.08 18.36 21.43
C PHE A 34 37.78 19.01 20.92
N VAL A 35 37.27 20.00 21.65
CA VAL A 35 36.05 20.74 21.30
C VAL A 35 36.28 21.60 20.06
N ASP A 36 37.39 22.34 20.02
CA ASP A 36 37.76 23.20 18.87
C ASP A 36 38.00 22.37 17.61
N ALA A 37 38.62 21.20 17.74
CA ALA A 37 38.89 20.28 16.64
C ALA A 37 37.59 19.69 16.06
N ILE A 38 36.62 19.30 16.91
CA ILE A 38 35.28 18.90 16.46
C ILE A 38 34.57 20.07 15.78
N TYR A 39 34.55 21.23 16.44
CA TYR A 39 33.85 22.41 15.96
C TYR A 39 34.36 22.84 14.59
N PHE A 40 35.67 23.03 14.44
CA PHE A 40 36.29 23.37 13.16
C PHE A 40 35.98 22.31 12.10
N SER A 41 36.17 21.02 12.42
CA SER A 41 35.91 19.93 11.47
C SER A 41 34.47 19.91 10.95
N ILE A 42 33.47 20.05 11.84
CA ILE A 42 32.06 20.07 11.43
C ILE A 42 31.75 21.32 10.62
N VAL A 43 32.19 22.51 11.07
CA VAL A 43 31.94 23.79 10.40
C VAL A 43 32.55 23.82 8.99
N THR A 44 33.75 23.26 8.83
CA THR A 44 34.43 23.13 7.54
C THR A 44 33.71 22.14 6.61
N MET A 45 33.38 20.93 7.09
CA MET A 45 32.70 19.92 6.28
C MET A 45 31.27 20.34 5.90
N ALA A 46 30.60 21.10 6.77
CA ALA A 46 29.28 21.68 6.51
C ALA A 46 29.33 22.93 5.62
N THR A 47 30.52 23.37 5.17
CA THR A 47 30.76 24.57 4.35
C THR A 47 30.34 25.90 5.00
N VAL A 48 30.17 25.93 6.33
CA VAL A 48 29.81 27.16 7.06
C VAL A 48 31.00 28.11 7.16
N GLY A 49 32.16 27.58 7.59
CA GLY A 49 33.44 28.30 7.54
C GLY A 49 33.48 29.66 8.23
N TYR A 50 33.18 29.75 9.54
CA TYR A 50 33.18 31.02 10.29
C TYR A 50 34.53 31.76 10.27
N GLY A 51 35.64 31.04 10.11
CA GLY A 51 37.00 31.61 10.00
C GLY A 51 37.63 32.03 11.33
N ASP A 52 36.94 31.79 12.44
CA ASP A 52 37.41 31.99 13.81
C ASP A 52 38.54 31.03 14.20
N LEU A 53 38.49 29.79 13.71
CA LEU A 53 39.58 28.82 13.77
C LEU A 53 40.04 28.47 12.35
N HIS A 54 41.35 28.36 12.16
CA HIS A 54 41.96 27.90 10.91
C HIS A 54 43.36 27.34 11.16
N PRO A 55 43.77 26.31 10.39
CA PRO A 55 45.10 25.73 10.53
C PRO A 55 46.18 26.72 10.06
N GLN A 56 47.24 26.85 10.86
CA GLN A 56 48.38 27.70 10.51
C GLN A 56 49.54 26.88 9.94
N SER A 57 49.68 25.62 10.34
CA SER A 57 50.73 24.73 9.83
C SER A 57 50.44 24.25 8.41
N ASP A 58 51.50 23.95 7.65
CA ASP A 58 51.35 23.43 6.29
C ASP A 58 50.66 22.05 6.27
N ILE A 59 50.92 21.22 7.28
CA ILE A 59 50.29 19.90 7.45
C ILE A 59 48.81 20.06 7.78
N GLY A 60 48.44 20.98 8.68
CA GLY A 60 47.04 21.23 9.03
C GLY A 60 46.25 21.82 7.86
N LYS A 61 46.87 22.68 7.04
CA LYS A 61 46.25 23.17 5.79
C LYS A 61 46.00 22.04 4.79
N LEU A 62 46.96 21.12 4.65
CA LEU A 62 46.80 19.94 3.79
C LEU A 62 45.67 19.03 4.29
N LEU A 63 45.59 18.81 5.60
CA LEU A 63 44.50 18.05 6.22
C LEU A 63 43.14 18.73 5.98
N ALA A 64 43.07 20.05 6.15
CA ALA A 64 41.87 20.82 5.86
C ALA A 64 41.45 20.70 4.39
N LEU A 65 42.39 20.66 3.44
CA LEU A 65 42.08 20.44 2.02
C LEU A 65 41.42 19.06 1.78
N ILE A 66 41.94 18.00 2.40
CA ILE A 66 41.34 16.66 2.33
C ILE A 66 39.94 16.66 2.94
N MET A 67 39.77 17.32 4.10
CA MET A 67 38.50 17.48 4.79
C MET A 67 37.47 18.27 3.95
N ILE A 68 37.88 19.33 3.27
CA ILE A 68 36.97 20.11 2.42
C ILE A 68 36.55 19.27 1.22
N THR A 69 37.50 18.68 0.49
CA THR A 69 37.20 17.95 -0.74
C THR A 69 36.36 16.68 -0.49
N GLY A 70 36.73 15.87 0.51
CA GLY A 70 35.99 14.65 0.85
C GLY A 70 34.79 14.88 1.77
N GLY A 71 34.94 15.79 2.74
CA GLY A 71 33.95 16.00 3.80
C GLY A 71 32.71 16.75 3.33
N VAL A 72 32.86 17.73 2.43
CA VAL A 72 31.72 18.45 1.86
C VAL A 72 30.84 17.52 1.03
N GLY A 73 31.46 16.72 0.16
CA GLY A 73 30.72 15.75 -0.67
C GLY A 73 29.97 14.71 0.16
N THR A 74 30.61 14.19 1.22
CA THR A 74 29.97 13.23 2.12
C THR A 74 28.89 13.86 2.98
N PHE A 75 29.07 15.08 3.49
CA PHE A 75 28.06 15.82 4.24
C PHE A 75 26.81 16.08 3.39
N LEU A 76 26.96 16.59 2.16
CA LEU A 76 25.86 16.78 1.22
C LEU A 76 25.18 15.45 0.88
N GLY A 77 25.95 14.38 0.68
CA GLY A 77 25.42 13.04 0.44
C GLY A 77 24.56 12.51 1.60
N VAL A 78 24.96 12.76 2.85
CA VAL A 78 24.16 12.42 4.03
C VAL A 78 22.85 13.21 4.05
N VAL A 79 22.91 14.54 3.90
CA VAL A 79 21.73 15.42 3.92
C VAL A 79 20.75 15.08 2.80
N ALA A 80 21.23 14.85 1.58
CA ALA A 80 20.42 14.44 0.44
C ALA A 80 19.75 13.08 0.69
N SER A 81 20.51 12.08 1.14
CA SER A 81 19.98 10.73 1.40
C SER A 81 18.91 10.74 2.50
N ILE A 82 19.10 11.55 3.55
CA ILE A 82 18.09 11.75 4.60
C ILE A 82 16.83 12.38 4.00
N THR A 83 16.99 13.43 3.19
CA THR A 83 15.88 14.14 2.53
C THR A 83 15.08 13.20 1.64
N ASP A 84 15.73 12.42 0.78
CA ASP A 84 15.09 11.43 -0.08
C ASP A 84 14.30 10.39 0.73
N ILE A 85 14.87 9.88 1.82
CA ILE A 85 14.15 8.94 2.70
C ILE A 85 12.89 9.58 3.30
N PHE A 86 12.96 10.84 3.73
CA PHE A 86 11.79 11.54 4.28
C PHE A 86 10.71 11.79 3.23
N VAL A 87 11.10 12.27 2.04
CA VAL A 87 10.18 12.54 0.93
C VAL A 87 9.52 11.25 0.45
N ASN A 88 10.31 10.19 0.19
CA ASN A 88 9.81 8.91 -0.29
C ASN A 88 8.83 8.26 0.71
N ARG A 89 9.12 8.31 2.02
CA ARG A 89 8.19 7.81 3.05
C ARG A 89 6.89 8.57 3.07
N ARG A 90 6.94 9.90 2.90
CA ARG A 90 5.74 10.74 2.86
C ARG A 90 4.91 10.42 1.62
N GLU A 91 5.55 10.29 0.46
CA GLU A 91 4.88 9.89 -0.78
C GLU A 91 4.22 8.51 -0.65
N GLU A 92 4.95 7.52 -0.14
CA GLU A 92 4.43 6.16 0.07
C GLU A 92 3.18 6.16 0.97
N SER A 93 3.21 6.90 2.08
CA SER A 93 2.05 7.06 2.97
C SER A 93 0.86 7.72 2.27
N LEU A 94 1.09 8.79 1.50
CA LEU A 94 0.05 9.46 0.73
C LEU A 94 -0.53 8.56 -0.36
N ARG A 95 0.31 7.78 -1.06
CA ARG A 95 -0.13 6.81 -2.06
C ARG A 95 -1.01 5.74 -1.42
N HIS A 96 -0.60 5.17 -0.28
CA HIS A 96 -1.42 4.21 0.45
C HIS A 96 -2.76 4.80 0.91
N GLN A 97 -2.78 6.04 1.40
CA GLN A 97 -4.02 6.70 1.78
C GLN A 97 -4.94 6.89 0.57
N LYS A 98 -4.41 7.38 -0.57
CA LYS A 98 -5.18 7.55 -1.81
C LYS A 98 -5.73 6.23 -2.33
N LEU A 99 -4.93 5.17 -2.33
CA LEU A 99 -5.38 3.84 -2.74
C LEU A 99 -6.55 3.36 -1.88
N ASN A 100 -6.48 3.55 -0.56
CA ASN A 100 -7.56 3.15 0.34
C ASN A 100 -8.84 3.98 0.12
N MET A 101 -8.72 5.29 -0.18
CA MET A 101 -9.87 6.12 -0.55
C MET A 101 -10.53 5.64 -1.85
N VAL A 102 -9.73 5.32 -2.87
CA VAL A 102 -10.21 4.79 -4.16
C VAL A 102 -10.84 3.40 -3.98
N THR A 103 -10.23 2.55 -3.15
CA THR A 103 -10.79 1.23 -2.78
C THR A 103 -12.15 1.40 -2.08
N GLY A 104 -12.28 2.41 -1.22
CA GLY A 104 -13.54 2.75 -0.57
C GLY A 104 -14.63 3.16 -1.55
N LEU A 105 -14.30 4.04 -2.51
CA LEU A 105 -15.21 4.42 -3.60
C LEU A 105 -15.62 3.18 -4.43
N PHE A 106 -14.65 2.33 -4.77
CA PHE A 106 -14.94 1.10 -5.49
C PHE A 106 -15.94 0.23 -4.73
N PHE A 107 -15.75 0.00 -3.42
CA PHE A 107 -16.69 -0.83 -2.64
C PHE A 107 -18.04 -0.18 -2.42
N SER A 108 -18.11 1.15 -2.25
CA SER A 108 -19.37 1.86 -2.07
C SER A 108 -20.24 1.86 -3.33
N GLU A 109 -19.62 2.03 -4.50
CA GLU A 109 -20.34 2.13 -5.79
C GLU A 109 -20.55 0.77 -6.46
N MET A 110 -19.57 -0.12 -6.37
CA MET A 110 -19.51 -1.34 -7.17
C MET A 110 -19.24 -2.63 -6.38
N GLY A 111 -18.18 -2.64 -5.56
CA GLY A 111 -17.66 -3.87 -4.97
C GLY A 111 -18.65 -4.58 -4.05
N ASN A 112 -19.40 -3.86 -3.21
CA ASN A 112 -20.40 -4.48 -2.34
C ASN A 112 -21.59 -5.05 -3.12
N GLY A 113 -22.06 -4.34 -4.15
CA GLY A 113 -23.15 -4.81 -5.01
C GLY A 113 -22.74 -6.03 -5.82
N LEU A 114 -21.50 -6.05 -6.32
CA LEU A 114 -20.91 -7.20 -7.00
C LEU A 114 -20.78 -8.40 -6.06
N LEU A 115 -20.24 -8.21 -4.85
CA LEU A 115 -20.15 -9.27 -3.84
C LEU A 115 -21.53 -9.86 -3.51
N LYS A 116 -22.55 -9.02 -3.29
CA LYS A 116 -23.91 -9.47 -2.98
C LYS A 116 -24.53 -10.34 -4.07
N ARG A 117 -24.14 -10.13 -5.33
CA ARG A 117 -24.59 -10.95 -6.47
C ARG A 117 -23.78 -12.25 -6.55
N LEU A 118 -22.47 -12.18 -6.36
CA LEU A 118 -21.60 -13.36 -6.38
C LEU A 118 -21.86 -14.31 -5.19
N THR A 119 -22.21 -13.79 -4.00
CA THR A 119 -22.56 -14.62 -2.83
C THR A 119 -23.80 -15.47 -3.05
N ARG A 120 -24.73 -15.05 -3.93
CA ARG A 120 -25.90 -15.86 -4.32
C ARG A 120 -25.55 -17.04 -5.21
N LEU A 121 -24.42 -16.95 -5.91
CA LEU A 121 -23.88 -18.03 -6.74
C LEU A 121 -23.04 -19.02 -5.92
N ASP A 122 -22.63 -18.67 -4.71
CA ASP A 122 -21.74 -19.49 -3.89
C ASP A 122 -22.51 -20.64 -3.21
N PRO A 123 -22.18 -21.91 -3.50
CA PRO A 123 -22.79 -23.05 -2.84
C PRO A 123 -22.29 -23.31 -1.41
N GLU A 124 -21.16 -22.72 -1.00
CA GLU A 124 -20.51 -22.89 0.31
C GLU A 124 -20.53 -21.60 1.16
N ILE A 125 -21.47 -20.69 0.87
CA ILE A 125 -21.57 -19.35 1.48
C ILE A 125 -21.66 -19.38 3.02
N GLU A 126 -22.24 -20.42 3.61
CA GLU A 126 -22.39 -20.56 5.06
C GLU A 126 -21.05 -20.57 5.80
N ARG A 127 -19.99 -21.05 5.14
CA ARG A 127 -18.64 -21.00 5.70
C ARG A 127 -18.10 -19.57 5.70
N LEU A 128 -18.35 -18.81 4.63
CA LEU A 128 -17.96 -17.40 4.55
C LEU A 128 -18.76 -16.53 5.52
N HIS A 129 -20.05 -16.80 5.73
CA HIS A 129 -20.85 -16.13 6.77
C HIS A 129 -20.20 -16.24 8.15
N LYS A 130 -19.60 -17.38 8.48
CA LYS A 130 -18.90 -17.57 9.77
C LYS A 130 -17.55 -16.85 9.81
N ILE A 131 -16.79 -16.89 8.72
CA ILE A 131 -15.45 -16.28 8.64
C ILE A 131 -15.53 -14.76 8.61
N LEU A 132 -16.52 -14.18 7.91
CA LEU A 132 -16.59 -12.77 7.56
C LEU A 132 -17.68 -11.99 8.33
N ARG A 133 -18.16 -12.56 9.45
CA ARG A 133 -19.04 -11.84 10.38
C ARG A 133 -18.25 -10.85 11.23
N ILE A 134 -17.90 -9.73 10.61
CA ILE A 134 -17.15 -8.65 11.26
C ILE A 134 -17.98 -8.06 12.39
N SER A 135 -17.34 -7.81 13.53
CA SER A 135 -17.94 -7.12 14.66
C SER A 135 -17.09 -5.92 15.09
N PRO A 136 -17.63 -4.95 15.86
CA PRO A 136 -16.87 -3.77 16.27
C PRO A 136 -15.71 -4.12 17.21
N LYS A 137 -15.71 -5.33 17.78
CA LYS A 137 -14.69 -5.85 18.69
C LYS A 137 -13.50 -6.48 17.96
N TRP A 138 -13.54 -6.60 16.64
CA TRP A 138 -12.46 -7.23 15.87
C TRP A 138 -11.15 -6.43 15.98
N SER A 139 -10.13 -7.10 16.50
CA SER A 139 -8.75 -6.64 16.57
C SER A 139 -7.96 -6.97 15.29
N ASP A 140 -6.71 -6.50 15.19
CA ASP A 140 -5.82 -6.87 14.07
C ASP A 140 -5.63 -8.40 13.97
N ALA A 141 -5.64 -9.10 15.10
CA ALA A 141 -5.54 -10.55 15.14
C ALA A 141 -6.78 -11.23 14.50
N ASP A 142 -7.98 -10.66 14.67
CA ASP A 142 -9.22 -11.20 14.08
C ASP A 142 -9.21 -11.10 12.56
N PHE A 143 -8.81 -9.96 12.01
CA PHE A 143 -8.63 -9.79 10.57
C PHE A 143 -7.58 -10.76 10.00
N ASN A 144 -6.47 -10.97 10.72
CA ASN A 144 -5.44 -11.93 10.32
C ASN A 144 -5.94 -13.38 10.37
N ARG A 145 -6.75 -13.75 11.37
CA ARG A 145 -7.39 -15.06 11.46
C ARG A 145 -8.37 -15.27 10.30
N ALA A 146 -9.23 -14.30 10.01
CA ALA A 146 -10.15 -14.35 8.89
C ALA A 146 -9.40 -14.49 7.55
N ASN A 147 -8.36 -13.69 7.34
CA ASN A 147 -7.51 -13.77 6.14
C ASN A 147 -6.86 -15.16 5.98
N THR A 148 -6.40 -15.76 7.07
CA THR A 148 -5.82 -17.11 7.06
C THR A 148 -6.88 -18.17 6.75
N ALA A 149 -8.07 -18.05 7.35
CA ALA A 149 -9.20 -18.94 7.07
C ALA A 149 -9.66 -18.86 5.61
N LEU A 150 -9.68 -17.66 5.01
CA LEU A 150 -9.98 -17.45 3.60
C LEU A 150 -8.97 -18.12 2.66
N LYS A 151 -7.68 -18.12 2.99
CA LYS A 151 -6.65 -18.79 2.17
C LYS A 151 -6.89 -20.30 2.06
N GLY A 152 -7.47 -20.92 3.09
CA GLY A 152 -7.85 -22.33 3.10
C GLY A 152 -9.29 -22.61 2.68
N HIS A 153 -10.03 -21.60 2.22
CA HIS A 153 -11.40 -21.76 1.74
C HIS A 153 -11.42 -22.09 0.24
N ARG A 154 -12.29 -23.04 -0.14
CA ARG A 154 -12.51 -23.43 -1.53
C ARG A 154 -13.60 -22.54 -2.09
N PHE A 155 -13.21 -21.59 -2.94
CA PHE A 155 -14.15 -20.73 -3.64
C PHE A 155 -14.81 -21.51 -4.79
N ALA A 156 -16.13 -21.42 -4.88
CA ALA A 156 -16.94 -22.01 -5.94
C ALA A 156 -18.07 -21.05 -6.32
N THR A 157 -18.52 -21.14 -7.56
CA THR A 157 -19.73 -20.48 -8.05
C THR A 157 -20.54 -21.51 -8.82
N ASP A 158 -21.86 -21.42 -8.73
CA ASP A 158 -22.80 -22.19 -9.54
C ASP A 158 -23.72 -21.19 -10.26
N SER A 159 -23.53 -21.08 -11.57
CA SER A 159 -24.26 -20.11 -12.38
C SER A 159 -25.78 -20.35 -12.38
N ARG A 160 -26.23 -21.54 -11.99
CA ARG A 160 -27.66 -21.91 -11.93
C ARG A 160 -28.36 -21.39 -10.67
N ARG A 161 -27.61 -20.97 -9.64
CA ARG A 161 -28.17 -20.50 -8.35
C ARG A 161 -28.54 -19.02 -8.35
N GLY A 162 -28.11 -18.25 -9.35
CA GLY A 162 -28.32 -16.81 -9.39
C GLY A 162 -28.65 -16.29 -10.78
N ASP A 163 -28.66 -14.95 -10.87
CA ASP A 163 -29.18 -14.21 -12.02
C ASP A 163 -28.01 -13.58 -12.81
N LEU A 164 -27.52 -14.33 -13.80
CA LEU A 164 -26.47 -13.86 -14.71
C LEU A 164 -26.90 -12.62 -15.54
N PRO A 165 -28.13 -12.54 -16.08
CA PRO A 165 -28.62 -11.32 -16.73
C PRO A 165 -28.52 -10.07 -15.83
N ALA A 166 -28.93 -10.17 -14.56
CA ALA A 166 -28.85 -9.04 -13.63
C ALA A 166 -27.41 -8.71 -13.20
N LEU A 167 -26.50 -9.70 -13.20
CA LEU A 167 -25.07 -9.47 -13.03
C LEU A 167 -24.47 -8.72 -14.23
N ARG A 168 -24.82 -9.12 -15.46
CA ARG A 168 -24.42 -8.45 -16.70
C ARG A 168 -24.87 -6.99 -16.70
N GLU A 169 -26.15 -6.74 -16.43
CA GLU A 169 -26.70 -5.37 -16.36
C GLU A 169 -25.97 -4.53 -15.30
N TYR A 170 -25.72 -5.11 -14.13
CA TYR A 170 -24.98 -4.43 -13.08
C TYR A 170 -23.55 -4.04 -13.51
N LEU A 171 -22.80 -4.95 -14.12
CA LEU A 171 -21.45 -4.68 -14.61
C LEU A 171 -21.44 -3.67 -15.78
N GLN A 172 -22.47 -3.71 -16.63
CA GLN A 172 -22.65 -2.73 -17.71
C GLN A 172 -22.84 -1.32 -17.16
N ASN A 173 -23.67 -1.16 -16.12
CA ASN A 173 -23.93 0.12 -15.47
C ASN A 173 -22.70 0.70 -14.75
N GLN A 174 -21.70 -0.13 -14.43
CA GLN A 174 -20.46 0.27 -13.75
C GLN A 174 -19.28 0.51 -14.72
N ALA A 175 -19.50 0.47 -16.04
CA ALA A 175 -18.44 0.59 -17.04
C ALA A 175 -17.63 1.89 -16.90
N THR A 176 -18.30 3.02 -16.67
CA THR A 176 -17.64 4.33 -16.51
C THR A 176 -16.73 4.37 -15.29
N LEU A 177 -17.17 3.78 -14.17
CA LEU A 177 -16.36 3.70 -12.95
C LEU A 177 -15.12 2.84 -13.19
N LEU A 178 -15.32 1.66 -13.78
CA LEU A 178 -14.25 0.72 -14.11
C LEU A 178 -13.14 1.37 -14.98
N LEU A 179 -13.53 2.13 -16.02
CA LEU A 179 -12.57 2.85 -16.86
C LEU A 179 -11.77 3.88 -16.07
N ARG A 180 -12.46 4.72 -15.28
CA ARG A 180 -11.82 5.73 -14.42
C ARG A 180 -10.85 5.12 -13.41
N LEU A 181 -11.15 3.93 -12.90
CA LEU A 181 -10.30 3.22 -11.95
C LEU A 181 -9.05 2.66 -12.63
N ILE A 182 -9.16 2.08 -13.83
CA ILE A 182 -7.99 1.58 -14.58
C ILE A 182 -7.07 2.72 -15.03
N GLU A 183 -7.61 3.87 -15.39
CA GLU A 183 -6.85 5.06 -15.78
C GLU A 183 -6.12 5.71 -14.59
N ASN A 184 -6.44 5.33 -13.35
CA ASN A 184 -5.82 5.91 -12.17
C ASN A 184 -4.40 5.35 -11.95
N PRO A 185 -3.34 6.18 -11.98
CA PRO A 185 -1.97 5.71 -11.86
C PRO A 185 -1.67 5.04 -10.51
N ILE A 186 -2.36 5.44 -9.44
CA ILE A 186 -2.16 4.85 -8.10
C ILE A 186 -2.68 3.41 -8.06
N ILE A 187 -3.69 3.08 -8.85
CA ILE A 187 -4.18 1.71 -8.96
C ILE A 187 -3.18 0.84 -9.72
N GLN A 188 -2.63 1.35 -10.81
CA GLN A 188 -1.70 0.60 -11.68
C GLN A 188 -0.45 0.13 -10.94
N GLU A 189 0.01 0.89 -9.93
CA GLU A 189 1.12 0.50 -9.06
C GLU A 189 0.77 -0.65 -8.07
N HIS A 190 -0.51 -0.95 -7.88
CA HIS A 190 -0.98 -1.95 -6.91
C HIS A 190 -1.52 -3.21 -7.60
N GLU A 191 -0.66 -4.23 -7.71
CA GLU A 191 -0.89 -5.46 -8.48
C GLU A 191 -2.25 -6.14 -8.18
N ASN A 192 -2.57 -6.40 -6.91
CA ASN A 192 -3.80 -7.13 -6.55
C ASN A 192 -5.09 -6.41 -6.97
N PHE A 193 -5.11 -5.07 -6.89
CA PHE A 193 -6.30 -4.29 -7.20
C PHE A 193 -6.43 -4.13 -8.71
N THR A 194 -5.30 -3.93 -9.40
CA THR A 194 -5.24 -3.97 -10.87
C THR A 194 -5.71 -5.31 -11.42
N ASP A 195 -5.28 -6.43 -10.82
CA ASP A 195 -5.72 -7.77 -11.19
C ASP A 195 -7.22 -7.98 -11.00
N LEU A 196 -7.77 -7.45 -9.90
CA LEU A 196 -9.21 -7.47 -9.65
C LEU A 196 -9.97 -6.70 -10.74
N LEU A 197 -9.57 -5.46 -11.04
CA LEU A 197 -10.24 -4.67 -12.08
C LEU A 197 -10.17 -5.35 -13.44
N ARG A 198 -9.00 -5.86 -13.82
CA ARG A 198 -8.81 -6.59 -15.08
C ARG A 198 -9.71 -7.82 -15.15
N ALA A 199 -9.79 -8.61 -14.08
CA ALA A 199 -10.67 -9.77 -14.04
C ALA A 199 -12.15 -9.36 -14.20
N ILE A 200 -12.58 -8.30 -13.51
CA ILE A 200 -13.94 -7.76 -13.63
C ILE A 200 -14.24 -7.30 -15.07
N PHE A 201 -13.30 -6.61 -15.72
CA PHE A 201 -13.44 -6.20 -17.11
C PHE A 201 -13.60 -7.40 -18.05
N HIS A 202 -12.77 -8.43 -17.90
CA HIS A 202 -12.88 -9.65 -18.69
C HIS A 202 -14.25 -10.31 -18.54
N LEU A 203 -14.73 -10.52 -17.31
CA LEU A 203 -16.06 -11.10 -17.08
C LEU A 203 -17.17 -10.22 -17.68
N ARG A 204 -17.05 -8.90 -17.53
CA ARG A 204 -18.03 -7.96 -18.11
C ARG A 204 -18.10 -8.12 -19.62
N ASP A 205 -16.95 -8.12 -20.30
CA ASP A 205 -16.89 -8.20 -21.76
C ASP A 205 -17.37 -9.57 -22.26
N GLU A 206 -17.05 -10.64 -21.54
CA GLU A 206 -17.57 -11.97 -21.83
C GLU A 206 -19.11 -12.02 -21.70
N LEU A 207 -19.66 -11.48 -20.61
CA LEU A 207 -21.11 -11.46 -20.39
C LEU A 207 -21.85 -10.58 -21.41
N LEU A 208 -21.27 -9.45 -21.84
CA LEU A 208 -21.88 -8.54 -22.81
C LEU A 208 -21.92 -9.12 -24.23
N ASN A 209 -20.94 -9.96 -24.59
CA ASN A 209 -20.88 -10.58 -25.90
C ASN A 209 -21.73 -11.86 -26.02
N ARG A 210 -22.37 -12.30 -24.93
CA ARG A 210 -23.27 -13.46 -24.92
C ARG A 210 -24.73 -13.01 -25.10
N SER A 211 -25.38 -13.54 -26.13
CA SER A 211 -26.82 -13.31 -26.41
C SER A 211 -27.72 -14.01 -25.37
N GLU A 212 -27.39 -15.25 -25.00
CA GLU A 212 -28.13 -16.06 -24.02
C GLU A 212 -27.24 -16.45 -22.82
N LEU A 213 -27.80 -16.35 -21.61
CA LEU A 213 -27.10 -16.61 -20.35
C LEU A 213 -27.81 -17.65 -19.46
N THR A 214 -29.01 -18.06 -19.84
CA THR A 214 -29.84 -19.04 -19.11
C THR A 214 -29.48 -20.49 -19.45
N GLU A 215 -29.08 -20.75 -20.70
CA GLU A 215 -28.75 -22.10 -21.20
C GLU A 215 -27.33 -22.16 -21.77
N LEU A 216 -26.33 -22.18 -20.88
CA LEU A 216 -24.92 -22.30 -21.27
C LEU A 216 -24.50 -23.76 -21.49
N ILE A 217 -23.75 -24.01 -22.57
CA ILE A 217 -23.11 -25.30 -22.85
C ILE A 217 -22.08 -25.61 -21.75
N PRO A 218 -21.86 -26.88 -21.33
CA PRO A 218 -21.01 -27.18 -20.16
C PRO A 218 -19.60 -26.57 -20.14
N PRO A 219 -18.81 -26.53 -21.24
CA PRO A 219 -17.48 -25.91 -21.25
C PRO A 219 -17.55 -24.40 -21.01
N ASP A 220 -18.50 -23.70 -21.64
CA ASP A 220 -18.71 -22.27 -21.48
C ASP A 220 -19.12 -21.91 -20.06
N ARG A 221 -20.00 -22.72 -19.47
CA ARG A 221 -20.40 -22.55 -18.07
C ARG A 221 -19.20 -22.69 -17.13
N LEU A 222 -18.38 -23.73 -17.32
CA LEU A 222 -17.18 -23.96 -16.50
C LEU A 222 -16.17 -22.83 -16.63
N HIS A 223 -16.00 -22.27 -17.83
CA HIS A 223 -15.13 -21.11 -18.06
C HIS A 223 -15.65 -19.88 -17.31
N LEU A 224 -16.92 -19.53 -17.48
CA LEU A 224 -17.55 -18.38 -16.84
C LEU A 224 -17.53 -18.51 -15.30
N GLU A 225 -17.83 -19.69 -14.77
CA GLU A 225 -17.74 -19.99 -13.34
C GLU A 225 -16.32 -19.82 -12.81
N GLY A 226 -15.31 -20.26 -13.57
CA GLY A 226 -13.90 -20.04 -13.26
C GLY A 226 -13.52 -18.55 -13.15
N ASP A 227 -13.99 -17.73 -14.08
CA ASP A 227 -13.75 -16.28 -14.08
C ASP A 227 -14.49 -15.58 -12.93
N MET A 228 -15.73 -15.98 -12.65
CA MET A 228 -16.48 -15.52 -11.48
C MET A 228 -15.78 -15.92 -10.18
N VAL A 229 -15.25 -17.14 -10.05
CA VAL A 229 -14.47 -17.59 -8.88
C VAL A 229 -13.21 -16.75 -8.70
N ARG A 230 -12.50 -16.44 -9.78
CA ARG A 230 -11.30 -15.59 -9.74
C ARG A 230 -11.62 -14.20 -9.19
N ILE A 231 -12.66 -13.56 -9.72
CA ILE A 231 -13.12 -12.25 -9.23
C ILE A 231 -13.58 -12.36 -7.78
N TYR A 232 -14.39 -13.35 -7.46
CA TYR A 232 -14.98 -13.51 -6.14
C TYR A 232 -13.90 -13.64 -5.05
N LYS A 233 -12.88 -14.45 -5.32
CA LYS A 233 -11.70 -14.59 -4.46
C LYS A 233 -10.99 -13.25 -4.25
N LEU A 234 -10.59 -12.57 -5.34
CA LEU A 234 -9.87 -11.29 -5.27
C LEU A 234 -10.70 -10.24 -4.51
N LEU A 235 -11.99 -10.16 -4.82
CA LEU A 235 -12.92 -9.19 -4.26
C LEU A 235 -13.12 -9.40 -2.75
N ILE A 236 -13.20 -10.65 -2.27
CA ILE A 236 -13.27 -10.97 -0.84
C ILE A 236 -12.01 -10.53 -0.09
N PHE A 237 -10.82 -10.80 -0.65
CA PHE A 237 -9.56 -10.40 -0.01
C PHE A 237 -9.41 -8.88 0.05
N GLU A 238 -9.77 -8.17 -1.03
CA GLU A 238 -9.76 -6.70 -1.03
C GLU A 238 -10.83 -6.13 -0.11
N TRP A 239 -12.01 -6.76 -0.01
CA TRP A 239 -13.08 -6.34 0.91
C TRP A 239 -12.65 -6.48 2.37
N LEU A 240 -12.03 -7.60 2.74
CA LEU A 240 -11.54 -7.80 4.11
C LEU A 240 -10.47 -6.75 4.46
N ARG A 241 -9.58 -6.43 3.52
CA ARG A 241 -8.57 -5.37 3.67
C ARG A 241 -9.21 -3.99 3.83
N TYR A 242 -10.22 -3.70 3.03
CA TYR A 242 -11.00 -2.47 3.12
C TYR A 242 -11.70 -2.34 4.47
N MET A 243 -12.35 -3.40 4.96
CA MET A 243 -12.98 -3.41 6.28
C MET A 243 -11.95 -3.22 7.41
N HIS A 244 -10.76 -3.81 7.29
CA HIS A 244 -9.67 -3.59 8.25
C HIS A 244 -9.20 -2.13 8.24
N TYR A 245 -9.08 -1.53 7.05
CA TYR A 245 -8.76 -0.12 6.89
C TYR A 245 -9.80 0.81 7.53
N LEU A 246 -11.09 0.56 7.29
CA LEU A 246 -12.17 1.31 7.92
C LEU A 246 -12.09 1.21 9.45
N ARG A 247 -11.81 0.03 10.00
CA ARG A 247 -11.66 -0.14 11.45
C ARG A 247 -10.49 0.65 12.04
N LYS A 248 -9.40 0.83 11.29
CA LYS A 248 -8.23 1.59 11.74
C LYS A 248 -8.43 3.10 11.66
N ASN A 249 -9.19 3.59 10.69
CA ASN A 249 -9.20 5.01 10.34
C ASN A 249 -10.58 5.68 10.44
N TYR A 250 -11.67 4.93 10.29
CA TYR A 250 -13.04 5.48 10.16
C TYR A 250 -14.09 4.57 10.84
N GLY A 251 -14.16 4.61 12.18
CA GLY A 251 -15.09 3.76 12.94
C GLY A 251 -16.58 3.92 12.56
N TYR A 252 -17.01 5.13 12.20
CA TYR A 252 -18.38 5.37 11.71
C TYR A 252 -18.65 4.66 10.37
N LEU A 253 -17.72 4.76 9.42
CA LEU A 253 -17.86 4.09 8.12
C LEU A 253 -17.79 2.57 8.26
N LEU A 254 -17.02 2.04 9.20
CA LEU A 254 -17.04 0.61 9.51
C LEU A 254 -18.44 0.16 9.95
N SER A 255 -19.09 0.92 10.84
CA SER A 255 -20.45 0.62 11.29
C SER A 255 -21.45 0.57 10.13
N LEU A 256 -21.34 1.52 9.20
CA LEU A 256 -22.15 1.52 7.97
C LEU A 256 -21.83 0.30 7.09
N ALA A 257 -20.55 0.03 6.82
CA ALA A 257 -20.11 -1.08 5.99
C ALA A 257 -20.51 -2.46 6.57
N MET A 258 -20.52 -2.59 7.89
CA MET A 258 -21.02 -3.78 8.57
C MET A 258 -22.53 -4.00 8.37
N ARG A 259 -23.33 -2.93 8.31
CA ARG A 259 -24.79 -3.03 8.05
C ARG A 259 -25.13 -3.44 6.63
N VAL A 260 -24.20 -3.25 5.69
CA VAL A 260 -24.33 -3.68 4.29
C VAL A 260 -23.39 -4.87 3.98
N ASN A 261 -22.94 -5.58 5.01
CA ASN A 261 -22.02 -6.71 4.84
C ASN A 261 -22.64 -7.77 3.90
N PRO A 262 -22.05 -8.04 2.72
CA PRO A 262 -22.61 -8.98 1.76
C PRO A 262 -22.58 -10.44 2.24
N PHE A 263 -21.87 -10.73 3.33
CA PHE A 263 -21.79 -12.05 3.99
C PHE A 263 -22.61 -12.14 5.28
N ASP A 264 -23.41 -11.12 5.60
CA ASP A 264 -24.38 -11.21 6.69
C ASP A 264 -25.79 -11.31 6.11
N PRO A 265 -26.46 -12.48 6.22
CA PRO A 265 -27.82 -12.65 5.70
C PRO A 265 -28.84 -11.74 6.40
N GLU A 266 -28.53 -11.24 7.60
CA GLU A 266 -29.37 -10.36 8.40
C GLU A 266 -29.00 -8.87 8.22
N ALA A 267 -28.09 -8.53 7.30
CA ALA A 267 -27.67 -7.16 7.05
C ALA A 267 -28.84 -6.27 6.60
N ASN A 268 -29.14 -5.23 7.38
CA ASN A 268 -30.15 -4.22 7.04
C ASN A 268 -29.62 -2.81 7.29
N VAL A 269 -29.94 -1.88 6.39
CA VAL A 269 -29.41 -0.50 6.37
C VAL A 269 -30.11 0.40 7.40
N ILE A 270 -31.35 0.07 7.77
CA ILE A 270 -32.20 0.89 8.62
C ILE A 270 -31.93 0.56 10.10
N VAL A 271 -31.64 1.58 10.90
CA VAL A 271 -31.62 1.46 12.37
C VAL A 271 -33.05 1.32 12.84
N GLY A 272 -33.52 0.08 13.01
CA GLY A 272 -34.78 -0.16 13.72
C GLY A 272 -34.61 0.27 15.17
N SER A 273 -35.39 1.27 15.59
CA SER A 273 -35.60 1.57 17.01
C SER A 273 -36.04 0.28 17.69
N LYS A 274 -35.21 -0.23 18.60
CA LYS A 274 -35.71 -1.09 19.67
C LYS A 274 -36.21 -0.19 20.79
#